data_AF-A0A351Y4V5-F1
#
_entry.id   AF-A0A351Y4V5-F1
#
_cell.length_a   1.000
_cell.length_b   1.000
_cell.length_c   1.000
_cell.angle_alpha   90.00
_cell.angle_beta   90.00
_cell.angle_gamma   90.00
#
_symmetry.space_group_name_H-M   'P 1'
#
loop_
_entity.id
_entity.type
_entity.pdbx_description
1 polymer ?
#
loop_
_entity_poly.entity_id
_entity_poly.type
_entity_poly.pdbx_seq_one_letter_code
_entity_poly.pdbx_strand_id
1 'polypeptide(L)'
;MTYAGKLSNLAEATKNAPNYSFEQVNIKDVEALEKVFQKHAPTDIINFAAESHVDNSIKNPKIFTETNVIGTQNLLDLYRKYSLKRFYQVSTDEVYGDVPES
;
A
#
# COMPACT_ATOMS: atom_id res chain seq x y z
N MET A 1 10.33 -1.12 -5.19
CA MET A 1 10.20 0.04 -4.29
C MET A 1 10.45 1.29 -5.12
N THR A 2 9.43 2.11 -5.32
CA THR A 2 9.62 3.46 -5.86
C THR A 2 9.82 4.44 -4.71
N TYR A 3 10.39 5.60 -5.06
CA TYR A 3 10.69 6.81 -4.28
C TYR A 3 10.41 6.85 -2.76
N ALA A 4 9.19 6.55 -2.31
CA ALA A 4 8.76 6.74 -0.92
C ALA A 4 9.27 5.66 0.07
N GLY A 5 9.82 4.54 -0.40
CA GLY A 5 10.32 3.46 0.46
C GLY A 5 11.74 3.03 0.12
N LYS A 6 12.70 3.19 1.05
CA LYS A 6 14.01 2.54 0.97
C LYS A 6 14.12 1.48 2.04
N LEU A 7 14.44 0.24 1.66
CA LEU A 7 14.72 -0.88 2.59
C LEU A 7 15.81 -0.52 3.62
N SER A 8 16.77 0.32 3.23
CA SER A 8 17.81 0.84 4.14
C SER A 8 17.22 1.57 5.35
N ASN A 9 16.07 2.22 5.21
CA ASN A 9 15.43 2.97 6.30
C ASN A 9 14.83 2.03 7.35
N LEU A 10 14.55 0.78 6.98
CA LEU A 10 13.98 -0.24 7.87
C LEU A 10 15.07 -1.16 8.44
N ALA A 11 16.20 -1.30 7.72
CA ALA A 11 17.21 -2.31 7.99
C ALA A 11 17.73 -2.32 9.44
N GLU A 12 17.98 -1.15 10.05
CA GLU A 12 18.48 -1.09 11.42
C GLU A 12 17.37 -1.42 12.44
N ALA A 13 16.19 -0.83 12.27
CA ALA A 13 15.03 -1.05 13.15
C ALA A 13 14.51 -2.49 13.10
N THR A 14 14.69 -3.20 11.98
CA THR A 14 14.13 -4.54 11.77
C THR A 14 15.16 -5.66 11.81
N LYS A 15 16.46 -5.36 11.97
CA LYS A 15 17.57 -6.32 11.81
C LYS A 15 17.40 -7.60 12.62
N ASN A 16 16.92 -7.49 13.85
CA ASN A 16 16.75 -8.59 14.79
C ASN A 16 15.31 -8.65 15.34
N ALA A 17 14.33 -8.08 14.63
CA ALA A 17 12.95 -8.05 15.09
C ALA A 17 12.27 -9.39 14.78
N PRO A 18 11.99 -10.26 15.78
CA PRO A 18 11.38 -11.56 15.52
C PRO A 18 9.92 -11.46 15.06
N ASN A 19 9.29 -10.31 15.27
CA ASN A 19 7.92 -9.99 14.92
C ASN A 19 7.81 -9.19 13.60
N TYR A 20 8.87 -9.10 12.82
CA TYR A 20 8.90 -8.42 11.54
C TYR A 20 9.17 -9.40 10.41
N SER A 21 8.42 -9.26 9.32
CA SER A 21 8.64 -10.00 8.08
C SER A 21 8.51 -9.05 6.91
N PHE A 22 9.40 -9.19 5.93
CA PHE A 22 9.38 -8.38 4.72
C PHE A 22 9.00 -9.24 3.52
N GLU A 23 8.00 -8.80 2.77
CA GLU A 23 7.55 -9.43 1.53
C GLU A 23 7.60 -8.39 0.40
N GLN A 24 8.39 -8.65 -0.64
CA GLN A 24 8.45 -7.78 -1.81
C GLN A 24 7.36 -8.17 -2.81
N VAL A 25 6.19 -7.56 -2.68
CA VAL A 25 5.01 -7.86 -3.51
C VAL A 25 4.45 -6.59 -4.13
N ASN A 26 3.91 -6.72 -5.34
CA ASN A 26 3.17 -5.65 -6.01
C ASN A 26 1.71 -5.69 -5.57
N ILE A 27 1.17 -4.57 -5.08
CA ILE A 27 -0.23 -4.48 -4.63
C ILE A 27 -1.27 -4.77 -5.74
N LYS A 28 -0.84 -4.70 -7.01
CA LYS A 28 -1.66 -5.06 -8.17
C LYS A 28 -1.80 -6.56 -8.38
N ASP A 29 -0.91 -7.36 -7.80
CA ASP A 29 -0.86 -8.81 -7.97
C ASP A 29 -1.62 -9.50 -6.82
N VAL A 30 -2.90 -9.81 -7.07
CA VAL A 30 -3.79 -10.42 -6.07
C VAL A 30 -3.29 -11.79 -5.64
N GLU A 31 -2.74 -12.60 -6.56
CA GLU A 31 -2.26 -13.94 -6.24
C GLU A 31 -1.04 -13.88 -5.32
N ALA A 32 -0.11 -12.96 -5.58
CA ALA A 32 1.04 -12.75 -4.72
C ALA A 32 0.63 -12.18 -3.35
N LEU A 33 -0.32 -11.25 -3.30
CA LEU A 33 -0.88 -10.77 -2.04
C LEU A 33 -1.56 -11.91 -1.25
N GLU A 34 -2.31 -12.77 -1.92
CA GLU A 34 -2.98 -13.89 -1.26
C GLU A 34 -1.98 -14.86 -0.64
N LYS A 35 -0.83 -15.13 -1.29
CA LYS A 35 0.26 -15.92 -0.72
C LYS A 35 0.81 -15.31 0.58
N VAL A 36 0.91 -13.98 0.65
CA VAL A 36 1.31 -13.27 1.88
C VAL A 36 0.27 -13.47 2.99
N PHE A 37 -1.02 -13.38 2.66
CA PHE A 37 -2.10 -13.59 3.62
C PHE A 37 -2.12 -15.03 4.16
N GLN A 38 -1.93 -16.01 3.28
CA GLN A 38 -1.84 -17.43 3.67
C GLN A 38 -0.62 -17.72 4.55
N LYS A 39 0.52 -17.09 4.26
CA LYS A 39 1.77 -17.28 5.01
C LYS A 39 1.73 -16.66 6.41
N HIS A 40 1.14 -15.45 6.53
CA HIS A 40 1.24 -14.65 7.76
C HIS A 40 -0.06 -14.54 8.55
N ALA A 41 -1.20 -14.91 7.96
CA ALA A 41 -2.53 -14.81 8.56
C ALA A 41 -2.78 -13.44 9.25
N PRO A 42 -2.67 -12.31 8.50
CA PRO A 42 -2.86 -11.00 9.09
C PRO A 42 -4.25 -10.87 9.70
N THR A 43 -4.38 -10.04 10.73
CA THR A 43 -5.68 -9.76 11.38
C THR A 43 -6.24 -8.40 11.02
N ASP A 44 -5.37 -7.48 10.58
CA ASP A 44 -5.65 -6.09 10.25
C ASP A 44 -4.78 -5.67 9.06
N ILE A 45 -5.23 -4.65 8.31
CA ILE A 45 -4.48 -4.05 7.20
C ILE A 45 -4.28 -2.56 7.47
N ILE A 46 -3.06 -2.07 7.24
CA ILE A 46 -2.76 -0.64 7.15
C ILE A 46 -2.13 -0.40 5.77
N ASN A 47 -2.88 0.25 4.87
CA ASN A 47 -2.45 0.49 3.50
C ASN A 47 -1.76 1.86 3.38
N PHE A 48 -0.42 1.83 3.35
CA PHE A 48 0.44 2.97 3.01
C PHE A 48 0.85 2.97 1.53
N ALA A 49 0.50 1.94 0.76
CA ALA A 49 0.96 1.82 -0.62
C ALA A 49 0.22 2.82 -1.50
N ALA A 50 0.99 3.73 -2.12
CA ALA A 50 0.51 4.67 -3.09
C ALA A 50 1.62 4.96 -4.12
N GLU A 51 1.22 5.26 -5.35
CA GLU A 51 1.99 6.18 -6.18
C GLU A 51 1.56 7.60 -5.82
N SER A 52 2.50 8.45 -5.41
CA SER A 52 2.22 9.75 -4.80
C SER A 52 2.85 10.94 -5.54
N HIS A 53 3.60 10.70 -6.63
CA HIS A 53 4.16 11.81 -7.40
C HIS A 53 3.16 12.40 -8.38
N VAL A 54 2.71 13.61 -8.08
CA VAL A 54 1.84 14.42 -8.96
C VAL A 54 2.41 14.52 -10.38
N ASP A 55 3.71 14.74 -10.55
CA ASP A 55 4.34 14.83 -11.87
C ASP A 55 4.26 13.54 -12.69
N ASN A 56 4.40 12.39 -12.02
CA ASN A 56 4.26 11.08 -12.68
C ASN A 56 2.79 10.76 -12.96
N SER A 57 1.85 11.31 -12.18
CA SER A 57 0.41 11.18 -12.42
C SER A 57 -0.01 11.84 -13.73
N ILE A 58 0.58 12.98 -14.05
CA ILE A 58 0.30 13.73 -15.29
C ILE A 58 0.87 12.99 -16.50
N LYS A 59 2.07 12.41 -16.36
CA LYS A 59 2.75 11.68 -17.45
C LYS A 59 2.20 10.27 -17.67
N ASN A 60 1.74 9.60 -16.62
CA ASN A 60 1.21 8.23 -16.69
C ASN A 60 0.07 8.03 -15.68
N PRO A 61 -1.13 8.58 -15.94
CA PRO A 61 -2.26 8.50 -15.00
C PRO A 61 -2.74 7.06 -14.75
N LYS A 62 -2.42 6.14 -15.68
CA LYS A 62 -2.76 4.73 -15.55
C LYS A 62 -2.06 4.10 -14.34
N ILE A 63 -0.79 4.41 -14.09
CA ILE A 63 -0.04 3.82 -12.97
C ILE A 63 -0.62 4.22 -11.61
N PHE A 64 -1.15 5.45 -11.52
CA PHE A 64 -1.87 5.96 -10.36
C PHE A 64 -3.15 5.18 -10.12
N THR A 65 -3.98 5.03 -11.16
CA THR A 65 -5.25 4.29 -11.06
C THR A 65 -5.00 2.84 -10.68
N GLU A 66 -4.04 2.19 -11.34
CA GLU A 66 -3.70 0.79 -11.06
C GLU A 66 -3.16 0.59 -9.63
N THR A 67 -2.35 1.51 -9.12
CA THR A 67 -1.73 1.36 -7.79
C THR A 67 -2.68 1.78 -6.69
N ASN A 68 -3.24 3.00 -6.77
CA ASN A 68 -3.98 3.62 -5.68
C ASN A 68 -5.43 3.13 -5.64
N VAL A 69 -6.06 2.89 -6.79
CA VAL A 69 -7.47 2.47 -6.86
C VAL A 69 -7.56 0.94 -6.91
N ILE A 70 -6.99 0.32 -7.95
CA ILE A 70 -7.08 -1.13 -8.12
C ILE A 70 -6.31 -1.87 -7.03
N GLY A 71 -5.12 -1.41 -6.65
CA GLY A 71 -4.37 -1.99 -5.53
C GLY A 71 -5.14 -1.93 -4.20
N THR A 72 -5.80 -0.81 -3.91
CA THR A 72 -6.65 -0.70 -2.71
C THR A 72 -7.84 -1.66 -2.78
N GLN A 73 -8.50 -1.76 -3.94
CA GLN A 73 -9.60 -2.72 -4.15
C GLN A 73 -9.15 -4.16 -3.89
N ASN A 74 -7.98 -4.55 -4.39
CA ASN A 74 -7.41 -5.89 -4.17
C ASN A 74 -7.26 -6.19 -2.67
N LEU A 75 -6.76 -5.24 -1.87
CA LEU A 75 -6.65 -5.41 -0.42
C LEU A 75 -8.01 -5.45 0.27
N LEU A 76 -9.00 -4.70 -0.19
CA LEU A 76 -10.37 -4.73 0.34
C LEU A 76 -11.07 -6.07 0.05
N ASP A 77 -10.82 -6.66 -1.12
CA ASP A 77 -11.34 -8.00 -1.46
C ASP A 77 -10.73 -9.07 -0.56
N LEU A 78 -9.42 -9.00 -0.31
CA LEU A 78 -8.74 -9.88 0.65
C LEU A 78 -9.22 -9.64 2.09
N TYR A 79 -9.41 -8.39 2.51
CA TYR A 79 -9.99 -8.04 3.81
C TYR A 79 -11.33 -8.75 4.02
N ARG A 80 -12.23 -8.71 3.02
CA ARG A 80 -13.52 -9.39 3.05
C ARG A 80 -13.38 -10.90 3.05
N LYS A 81 -12.57 -11.45 2.13
CA LYS A 81 -12.34 -12.89 1.96
C LYS A 81 -11.82 -13.54 3.25
N TYR A 82 -10.89 -12.89 3.93
CA TYR A 82 -10.29 -13.39 5.17
C TYR A 82 -10.98 -12.91 6.45
N SER A 83 -12.09 -12.16 6.34
CA SER A 83 -12.88 -11.66 7.47
C SER A 83 -12.02 -10.93 8.52
N LEU A 84 -11.17 -10.03 8.05
CA LEU A 84 -10.26 -9.28 8.92
C LEU A 84 -11.01 -8.26 9.78
N LYS A 85 -10.37 -7.80 10.85
CA LYS A 85 -11.01 -6.93 11.84
C LYS A 85 -10.99 -5.47 11.41
N ARG A 86 -9.84 -4.95 10.96
CA ARG A 86 -9.70 -3.54 10.60
C ARG A 86 -8.95 -3.33 9.28
N PHE A 87 -9.35 -2.27 8.60
CA PHE A 87 -8.69 -1.75 7.41
C PHE A 87 -8.45 -0.25 7.62
N TYR A 88 -7.20 0.18 7.59
CA TYR A 88 -6.82 1.58 7.66
C TYR A 88 -6.21 2.03 6.34
N GLN A 89 -6.88 2.93 5.63
CA GLN A 89 -6.37 3.53 4.41
C GLN A 89 -5.71 4.87 4.73
N VAL A 90 -4.44 5.01 4.34
CA VAL A 90 -3.80 6.32 4.34
C VAL A 90 -4.16 7.02 3.03
N SER A 91 -4.86 8.15 3.14
CA SER A 91 -5.19 9.03 2.00
C SER A 91 -4.26 10.25 1.98
N THR A 92 -4.61 11.27 1.21
CA THR A 92 -3.85 12.51 1.03
C THR A 92 -4.79 13.72 1.15
N ASP A 93 -4.29 14.87 1.55
CA ASP A 93 -5.02 16.14 1.54
C ASP A 93 -5.31 16.63 0.11
N GLU A 94 -4.57 16.17 -0.88
CA GLU A 94 -4.80 16.46 -2.31
C GLU A 94 -6.21 16.06 -2.79
N VAL A 95 -6.93 15.20 -2.06
CA VAL A 95 -8.34 14.87 -2.37
C VAL A 95 -9.29 16.08 -2.24
N TYR A 96 -8.87 17.13 -1.53
CA TYR A 96 -9.66 18.35 -1.35
C TYR A 96 -9.48 19.37 -2.49
N GLY A 97 -8.58 19.11 -3.44
CA GLY A 97 -8.27 20.03 -4.53
C GLY A 97 -7.42 21.22 -4.07
N ASP A 98 -7.40 22.28 -4.88
CA ASP A 98 -6.59 23.46 -4.60
C ASP A 98 -7.12 24.22 -3.37
N VAL A 99 -6.18 24.70 -2.54
CA VAL A 99 -6.50 25.62 -1.45
C VAL A 99 -6.76 26.99 -2.07
N PRO A 100 -7.96 27.59 -1.90
CA PRO A 100 -8.22 28.94 -2.41
C PRO A 100 -7.24 29.95 -1.82
N GLU A 101 -6.70 30.85 -2.63
CA GLU A 101 -5.88 31.96 -2.13
C GLU A 101 -6.73 32.85 -1.19
N SER A 102 -6.18 33.15 -0.02
CA SER A 102 -6.78 34.01 1.01
C SER A 102 -6.52 35.49 0.76
#